data_AF-A0A2V6GBE5-F1
#
_entry.id   AF-A0A2V6GBE5-F1
#
_cell.length_a   1.000
_cell.length_b   1.000
_cell.length_c   1.000
_cell.angle_alpha   90.00
_cell.angle_beta   90.00
_cell.angle_gamma   90.00
#
_symmetry.space_group_name_H-M   'P 1'
#
loop_
_entity.id
_entity.type
_entity.pdbx_description
1 polymer ?
#
loop_
_entity_poly.entity_id
_entity_poly.type
_entity_poly.pdbx_seq_one_letter_code
_entity_poly.pdbx_strand_id
1 'polypeptide(L)'
;MNRDLVDKIVNAVLYEGYILYPYRASSKKNQRERFTFGRIYPQEYSDAQNGREPCLMQTECLVRNESHDAALEITVRFLQPLAREVCRAT
;
A
#
# COMPACT_ATOMS: atom_id res chain seq x y z
N MET A 1 0.62 7.12 -21.92
CA MET A 1 0.66 5.96 -21.00
C MET A 1 -0.74 5.37 -20.90
N ASN A 2 -0.91 4.05 -21.06
CA ASN A 2 -2.24 3.43 -20.96
C ASN A 2 -2.61 3.27 -19.47
N ARG A 3 -3.46 4.16 -18.96
CA ARG A 3 -3.88 4.23 -17.56
C ARG A 3 -4.51 2.91 -17.08
N ASP A 4 -5.20 2.19 -17.97
CA ASP A 4 -5.88 0.94 -17.64
C ASP A 4 -4.89 -0.18 -17.26
N LEU A 5 -3.71 -0.23 -17.89
CA LEU A 5 -2.67 -1.20 -17.54
C LEU A 5 -2.03 -0.87 -16.19
N VAL A 6 -1.80 0.43 -15.93
CA VAL A 6 -1.27 0.89 -14.64
C VAL A 6 -2.26 0.58 -13.52
N ASP A 7 -3.56 0.78 -13.77
CA ASP A 7 -4.61 0.50 -12.79
C ASP A 7 -4.65 -0.97 -12.37
N LYS A 8 -4.46 -1.90 -13.31
CA LYS A 8 -4.35 -3.33 -12.99
C LYS A 8 -3.15 -3.62 -12.08
N ILE A 9 -1.99 -3.02 -12.35
CA ILE A 9 -0.79 -3.18 -11.52
C ILE A 9 -1.04 -2.62 -10.12
N VAL A 10 -1.62 -1.42 -10.02
CA VAL A 10 -1.91 -0.78 -8.73
C VAL A 10 -2.90 -1.63 -7.92
N ASN A 11 -3.94 -2.17 -8.55
CA ASN A 11 -4.89 -3.05 -7.86
C ASN A 11 -4.23 -4.34 -7.37
N ALA A 12 -3.40 -4.99 -8.20
CA ALA A 12 -2.66 -6.19 -7.78
C ALA A 12 -1.74 -5.88 -6.59
N VAL A 13 -1.00 -4.76 -6.61
CA VAL A 13 -0.12 -4.38 -5.50
C VAL A 13 -0.92 -4.04 -4.23
N LEU A 14 -2.03 -3.29 -4.33
CA LEU A 14 -2.82 -2.90 -3.16
C LEU A 14 -3.54 -4.09 -2.51
N TYR A 15 -4.16 -4.96 -3.30
CA TYR A 15 -5.01 -6.04 -2.78
C TYR A 15 -4.27 -7.38 -2.62
N GLU A 16 -3.28 -7.65 -3.46
CA GLU A 16 -2.56 -8.93 -3.51
C GLU A 16 -1.09 -8.81 -3.10
N GLY A 17 -0.56 -7.60 -2.89
CA GLY A 17 0.87 -7.34 -2.70
C GLY A 17 1.56 -8.18 -1.60
N TYR A 18 0.81 -8.64 -0.59
CA TYR A 18 1.33 -9.55 0.44
C TYR A 18 1.67 -10.95 -0.10
N ILE A 19 1.00 -11.39 -1.16
CA ILE A 19 1.21 -12.67 -1.88
C ILE A 19 2.33 -12.52 -2.92
N LEU A 20 2.53 -11.31 -3.47
CA LEU A 20 3.49 -11.05 -4.55
C LEU A 20 4.96 -11.04 -4.08
N TYR A 21 5.21 -10.94 -2.79
CA TYR A 21 6.55 -11.12 -2.22
C TYR A 21 6.96 -12.60 -2.31
N PRO A 22 8.27 -12.97 -2.40
CA PRO A 22 8.76 -14.35 -2.59
C PRO A 22 8.51 -15.34 -1.42
N TYR A 23 7.31 -15.34 -0.85
CA TYR A 23 6.84 -16.33 0.10
C TYR A 23 6.03 -17.40 -0.62
N ARG A 24 6.19 -18.64 -0.17
CA ARG A 24 5.35 -19.73 -0.64
C ARG A 24 3.95 -19.56 -0.06
N ALA A 25 2.93 -20.08 -0.73
CA ALA A 25 1.57 -20.11 -0.18
C ALA A 25 1.50 -20.81 1.21
N SER A 26 2.42 -21.73 1.48
CA SER A 26 2.57 -22.43 2.76
C SER A 26 3.31 -21.63 3.85
N SER A 27 3.83 -20.44 3.57
CA SER A 27 4.52 -19.61 4.56
C SER A 27 3.55 -19.23 5.68
N LYS A 28 3.87 -19.60 6.93
CA LYS A 28 3.00 -19.39 8.11
C LYS A 28 2.47 -17.96 8.25
N LYS A 29 3.27 -16.95 7.88
CA LYS A 29 2.83 -15.54 7.94
C LYS A 29 1.68 -15.24 6.96
N ASN A 30 1.65 -15.92 5.81
CA ASN A 30 0.60 -15.73 4.80
C ASN A 30 -0.70 -16.48 5.15
N GLN A 31 -0.66 -17.42 6.10
CA GLN A 31 -1.82 -18.22 6.50
C GLN A 31 -2.70 -17.53 7.56
N ARG A 32 -2.11 -16.69 8.42
CA ARG A 32 -2.82 -16.04 9.53
C ARG A 32 -3.01 -14.54 9.35
N GLU A 33 -2.07 -13.85 8.70
CA GLU A 33 -2.09 -12.39 8.65
C GLU A 33 -1.90 -11.88 7.23
N ARG A 34 -2.90 -11.16 6.73
CA ARG A 34 -2.74 -10.29 5.57
C ARG A 34 -2.03 -9.02 6.05
N PHE A 35 -0.75 -8.90 5.77
CA PHE A 35 0.02 -7.69 6.07
C PHE A 35 0.20 -6.88 4.79
N THR A 36 -0.06 -5.58 4.84
CA THR A 36 0.11 -4.68 3.68
C THR A 36 1.48 -4.02 3.80
N PHE A 37 2.30 -4.10 2.74
CA PHE A 37 3.53 -3.34 2.68
C PHE A 37 3.24 -1.83 2.59
N GLY A 38 4.11 -1.00 3.17
CA GLY A 38 3.93 0.45 3.14
C GLY A 38 2.76 0.96 3.99
N ARG A 39 2.32 0.20 5.00
CA ARG A 39 1.33 0.65 5.97
C ARG A 39 1.89 1.83 6.77
N ILE A 40 1.09 2.88 6.90
CA ILE A 40 1.33 4.00 7.82
C ILE A 40 0.36 3.90 9.00
N TYR A 41 0.85 4.22 10.19
CA TYR A 41 0.08 4.19 11.43
C TYR A 41 -0.19 5.61 11.94
N PRO A 42 -1.22 5.80 12.78
CA PRO A 42 -1.39 7.05 13.53
C PRO A 42 -0.11 7.41 14.29
N GLN A 43 0.22 8.70 14.36
CA GLN A 43 1.45 9.17 15.02
C GLN A 43 1.54 8.68 16.46
N GLU A 44 0.43 8.72 17.20
CA GLU A 44 0.36 8.32 18.61
C GLU A 44 0.70 6.84 18.79
N TYR A 45 0.29 6.00 17.84
CA TYR A 45 0.64 4.58 17.84
C TYR A 45 2.12 4.38 17.53
N SER A 46 2.65 5.05 16.49
CA SER A 46 4.07 5.03 16.15
C SER A 46 4.94 5.41 17.35
N ASP A 47 4.60 6.51 18.03
CA ASP A 47 5.33 7.00 19.20
C ASP A 47 5.28 6.00 20.35
N ALA A 48 4.12 5.40 20.64
CA ALA A 48 3.98 4.34 21.63
C ALA A 48 4.80 3.08 21.31
N GLN A 49 5.09 2.84 20.02
CA GLN A 49 5.97 1.77 19.55
C GLN A 49 7.44 2.22 19.36
N ASN A 50 7.83 3.38 19.90
CA ASN A 50 9.17 3.97 19.74
C ASN A 50 9.60 4.12 18.26
N GLY A 51 8.66 4.48 17.38
CA GLY A 51 8.90 4.68 15.95
C GLY A 51 9.14 3.39 15.16
N ARG A 52 8.94 2.21 15.75
CA ARG A 52 9.10 0.92 15.06
C ARG A 52 8.13 0.74 13.89
N GLU A 53 6.94 1.29 14.03
CA GLU A 53 5.89 1.24 13.02
C GLU A 53 5.76 2.65 12.40
N PRO A 54 5.95 2.81 11.08
CA PRO A 54 6.08 4.14 10.48
C PRO A 54 4.75 4.90 10.45
N CYS A 55 4.80 6.20 10.72
CA CYS A 55 3.68 7.14 10.55
C CYS A 55 3.76 7.97 9.26
N LEU A 56 4.86 7.84 8.50
CA LEU A 56 5.15 8.59 7.29
C LEU A 56 5.65 7.66 6.19
N MET A 57 5.30 7.97 4.94
CA MET A 57 5.86 7.36 3.74
C MET A 57 6.45 8.45 2.84
N GLN A 58 7.69 8.27 2.42
CA GLN A 58 8.37 9.13 1.45
C GLN A 58 8.68 8.33 0.19
N THR A 59 8.47 8.95 -0.98
CA THR A 59 8.79 8.37 -2.29
C THR A 59 9.42 9.45 -3.14
N GLU A 60 10.60 9.16 -3.68
CA GLU A 60 11.38 10.08 -4.50
C GLU A 60 11.47 9.51 -5.91
N CYS A 61 11.12 10.31 -6.91
CA CYS A 61 11.11 9.93 -8.31
C CYS A 61 12.01 10.89 -9.09
N LEU A 62 12.99 10.35 -9.81
CA LEU A 62 13.80 11.13 -10.75
C LEU A 62 13.05 11.25 -12.07
N VAL A 63 12.87 12.48 -12.54
CA VAL A 63 12.21 12.78 -13.82
C VAL A 63 13.19 13.49 -14.73
N ARG A 64 13.32 13.00 -15.96
CA ARG A 64 14.08 13.67 -17.03
C ARG A 64 13.10 14.47 -17.89
N ASN A 65 13.28 15.79 -17.94
CA ASN A 65 12.46 16.69 -18.75
C ASN A 65 13.28 17.20 -19.95
N GLU A 66 13.05 16.61 -21.12
CA GLU A 66 13.81 16.94 -22.34
C GLU A 66 13.18 18.09 -23.15
N SER A 67 11.90 18.39 -22.95
CA SER A 67 11.15 19.35 -23.76
C SER A 67 10.88 20.69 -23.07
N HIS A 68 11.42 20.91 -21.86
CA HIS A 68 11.19 22.07 -20.98
C HIS A 68 9.73 22.37 -20.58
N ASP A 69 8.73 21.79 -21.25
CA ASP A 69 7.30 22.00 -21.00
C ASP A 69 6.60 20.79 -20.33
N ALA A 70 7.34 19.87 -19.70
CA ALA A 70 6.75 18.68 -19.09
C ALA A 70 5.89 19.01 -17.84
N ALA A 71 4.66 18.52 -17.83
CA ALA A 71 3.78 18.51 -16.65
C ALA A 71 3.79 17.13 -15.99
N LEU A 72 3.78 17.10 -14.65
CA LEU A 72 3.73 15.88 -13.85
C LEU A 72 2.38 15.76 -13.12
N GLU A 73 1.67 14.65 -13.36
CA GLU A 73 0.48 14.27 -12.60
C GLU A 73 0.86 13.16 -11.62
N ILE A 74 0.58 13.37 -10.33
CA ILE A 74 0.80 12.38 -9.27
C ILE A 74 -0.55 11.98 -8.70
N THR A 75 -0.81 10.67 -8.66
CA THR A 75 -2.00 10.10 -7.99
C THR A 75 -1.54 9.14 -6.90
N VAL A 76 -2.00 9.37 -5.67
CA VAL A 76 -1.79 8.45 -4.55
C VAL A 76 -3.04 7.57 -4.38
N ARG A 77 -2.85 6.27 -4.26
CA ARG A 77 -3.93 5.31 -3.94
C ARG A 77 -3.54 4.48 -2.73
N PHE A 78 -4.50 4.27 -1.84
CA PHE A 78 -4.31 3.55 -0.60
C PHE A 78 -5.61 2.82 -0.23
N LEU A 79 -5.48 1.75 0.54
CA LEU A 79 -6.63 1.08 1.13
C LEU A 79 -7.02 1.80 2.41
N GLN A 80 -8.29 2.22 2.50
CA GLN A 80 -8.83 2.74 3.75
C GLN A 80 -9.18 1.58 4.67
N PRO A 81 -8.77 1.61 5.96
CA PRO A 81 -9.25 0.65 6.94
C PRO A 81 -10.77 0.75 7.05
N LEU A 82 -11.47 -0.32 6.68
CA LEU A 82 -12.90 -0.43 6.88
C LEU A 82 -13.15 -1.30 8.11
N ALA A 83 -13.75 -0.70 9.15
CA ALA A 83 -14.30 -1.47 10.25
C ALA A 83 -15.42 -2.36 9.70
N ARG A 84 -15.33 -3.67 9.91
CA ARG A 84 -16.41 -4.61 9.61
C ARG A 84 -16.99 -5.08 10.93
N GLU A 85 -18.25 -4.76 11.15
CA GLU A 85 -19.03 -5.33 12.24
C GLU A 85 -19.76 -6.57 11.74
N VAL A 86 -19.68 -7.66 12.51
CA VAL A 86 -20.41 -8.90 12.20
C VAL A 86 -21.73 -8.85 12.96
N CYS A 87 -22.83 -8.57 12.27
CA CYS A 87 -24.15 -8.71 12.83
C CYS A 87 -24.61 -10.17 12.73
N ARG A 88 -25.27 -10.67 13.79
CA ARG A 88 -26.00 -11.94 13.73
C ARG A 88 -27.27 -11.73 12.91
N ALA A 89 -27.50 -12.57 11.91
CA ALA A 89 -28.81 -12.65 11.26
C ALA A 89 -29.82 -13.15 12.30
N THR A 90 -30.84 -12.34 12.58
CA THR A 90 -32.02 -12.69 13.38
C THR A 90 -33.05 -13.38 12.53
#